data_AF-A0A4V0XCA9-F1
#
_entry.id   AF-A0A4V0XCA9-F1
#
_cell.length_a   1.000
_cell.length_b   1.000
_cell.length_c   1.000
_cell.angle_alpha   90.00
_cell.angle_beta   90.00
_cell.angle_gamma   90.00
#
_symmetry.space_group_name_H-M   'P 1'
#
loop_
_entity.id
_entity.type
_entity.pdbx_description
1 polymer ?
#
loop_
_entity_poly.entity_id
_entity_poly.type
_entity_poly.pdbx_seq_one_letter_code
_entity_poly.pdbx_strand_id
1 'polypeptide(L)'
;MRVGDRVEPGQVVGNTGDSIAPYTCNRNPHLHLEIRKQGRAIATNPVPYFDANWDDMTLGVWPGSRFERNLDDPASNQFLDDQPDIRFGGPIITNFARPWPP
;
A
#
# COMPACT_ATOMS: atom_id res chain seq x y z
N MET A 1 -10.59 14.94 16.70
CA MET A 1 -9.58 13.92 17.00
C MET A 1 -8.35 14.57 17.56
N ARG A 2 -7.83 14.02 18.66
CA ARG A 2 -6.61 14.42 19.37
C ARG A 2 -5.86 13.15 19.79
N VAL A 3 -4.57 13.28 20.06
CA VAL A 3 -3.75 12.16 20.56
C VAL A 3 -4.31 11.68 21.90
N GLY A 4 -4.53 10.37 22.01
CA GLY A 4 -5.10 9.73 23.20
C GLY A 4 -6.62 9.47 23.10
N ASP A 5 -7.31 10.02 22.10
CA ASP A 5 -8.72 9.71 21.86
C ASP A 5 -8.89 8.23 21.53
N ARG A 6 -9.90 7.59 22.15
CA ARG A 6 -10.37 6.25 21.74
C ARG A 6 -11.25 6.39 20.50
N VAL A 7 -11.12 5.44 19.57
CA VAL A 7 -11.92 5.37 18.35
C VAL A 7 -12.64 4.04 18.26
N GLU A 8 -13.80 4.04 17.60
CA GLU A 8 -14.59 2.85 17.32
C GLU A 8 -14.66 2.59 15.79
N PRO A 9 -14.90 1.35 15.35
CA PRO A 9 -15.08 1.06 13.93
C PRO A 9 -16.18 1.93 13.30
N GLY A 10 -15.88 2.51 12.13
CA GLY A 10 -16.79 3.42 11.41
C GLY A 10 -16.80 4.87 11.89
N GLN A 11 -16.11 5.20 13.00
CA GLN A 11 -15.98 6.58 13.45
C GLN A 11 -15.13 7.40 12.47
N VAL A 12 -15.61 8.58 12.10
CA VAL A 12 -14.84 9.53 11.27
C VAL A 12 -13.65 10.07 12.08
N VAL A 13 -12.44 9.84 11.57
CA VAL A 13 -11.19 10.25 12.24
C VAL A 13 -10.48 11.44 11.57
N GLY A 14 -10.93 11.82 10.38
CA GLY A 14 -10.35 12.90 9.59
C GLY A 14 -10.96 12.95 8.19
N ASN A 15 -10.46 13.88 7.39
CA ASN A 15 -10.81 14.01 5.98
C ASN A 15 -9.61 13.57 5.13
N THR A 16 -9.88 13.02 3.94
CA THR A 16 -8.84 12.79 2.92
C THR A 16 -8.28 14.12 2.44
N GLY A 17 -7.11 14.11 1.82
CA GLY A 17 -6.46 15.33 1.38
C GLY A 17 -5.46 15.13 0.26
N ASP A 18 -4.71 16.18 -0.01
CA ASP A 18 -3.63 16.22 -0.99
C ASP A 18 -2.41 16.84 -0.33
N SER A 19 -1.42 16.00 -0.01
CA SER A 19 -0.22 16.44 0.70
C SER A 19 0.66 17.38 -0.14
N ILE A 20 0.50 17.40 -1.46
CA ILE A 20 1.27 18.24 -2.38
C ILE A 20 0.57 19.59 -2.62
N ALA A 21 -0.77 19.61 -2.62
CA ALA A 21 -1.58 20.82 -2.81
C ALA A 21 -2.65 20.98 -1.71
N PRO A 22 -2.24 21.30 -0.46
CA PRO A 22 -3.11 21.18 0.71
C PRO A 22 -4.32 22.13 0.74
N TYR A 23 -4.31 23.19 -0.06
CA TYR A 23 -5.39 24.19 -0.09
C TYR A 23 -6.33 24.04 -1.29
N THR A 24 -5.91 23.32 -2.33
CA THR A 24 -6.67 23.19 -3.59
C THR A 24 -7.08 21.76 -3.90
N CYS A 25 -6.41 20.77 -3.29
CA CYS A 25 -6.71 19.34 -3.42
C CYS A 25 -6.81 18.85 -4.87
N ASN A 26 -6.00 19.40 -5.77
CA ASN A 26 -6.11 19.20 -7.21
C ASN A 26 -4.86 18.61 -7.87
N ARG A 27 -3.91 18.07 -7.10
CA ARG A 27 -2.70 17.42 -7.62
C ARG A 27 -2.70 15.91 -7.40
N ASN A 28 -2.77 15.49 -6.13
CA ASN A 28 -2.76 14.08 -5.75
C ASN A 28 -3.69 13.83 -4.56
N PRO A 29 -5.01 14.00 -4.72
CA PRO A 29 -5.96 13.70 -3.66
C PRO A 29 -6.01 12.19 -3.39
N HIS A 30 -5.55 11.76 -2.21
CA HIS A 30 -5.55 10.34 -1.82
C HIS A 30 -5.55 10.16 -0.30
N LEU A 31 -5.73 8.91 0.13
CA LEU A 31 -5.48 8.46 1.50
C LEU A 31 -4.34 7.45 1.47
N HIS A 32 -3.25 7.74 2.18
CA HIS A 32 -2.21 6.75 2.44
C HIS A 32 -2.61 5.91 3.65
N LEU A 33 -2.67 4.59 3.48
CA LEU A 33 -3.05 3.63 4.52
C LEU A 33 -1.91 2.65 4.79
N GLU A 34 -1.63 2.42 6.07
CA GLU A 34 -0.70 1.37 6.49
C GLU A 34 -1.29 0.54 7.63
N ILE A 35 -1.20 -0.78 7.51
CA ILE A 35 -1.40 -1.72 8.61
C ILE A 35 -0.02 -2.15 9.09
N ARG A 36 0.23 -2.04 10.40
CA ARG A 36 1.54 -2.34 10.96
C ARG A 36 1.47 -3.35 12.10
N LYS A 37 2.50 -4.20 12.18
CA LYS A 37 2.69 -5.19 13.25
C LYS A 37 3.99 -4.96 14.02
N GLN A 38 4.17 -5.68 15.13
CA GLN A 38 5.36 -5.62 16.00
C GLN A 38 5.77 -4.20 16.40
N GLY A 39 4.86 -3.45 17.02
CA GLY A 39 5.18 -2.09 17.48
C GLY A 39 5.52 -1.11 16.35
N ARG A 40 4.89 -1.29 15.18
CA ARG A 40 5.03 -0.45 13.96
C ARG A 40 6.29 -0.69 13.13
N ALA A 41 7.11 -1.68 13.47
CA ALA A 41 8.36 -1.97 12.75
C ALA A 41 8.16 -2.61 11.37
N ILE A 42 7.03 -3.30 11.18
CA ILE A 42 6.71 -4.01 9.94
C ILE A 42 5.41 -3.45 9.37
N ALA A 43 5.44 -3.02 8.11
CA ALA A 43 4.22 -2.76 7.33
C ALA A 43 3.83 -4.05 6.59
N THR A 44 2.53 -4.34 6.59
CA THR A 44 1.96 -5.51 5.91
C THR A 44 1.01 -5.07 4.82
N ASN A 45 0.80 -5.95 3.84
CA ASN A 45 -0.08 -5.69 2.73
C ASN A 45 -1.53 -5.48 3.23
N PRO A 46 -2.15 -4.30 3.00
CA PRO A 46 -3.51 -4.05 3.45
C PRO A 46 -4.57 -4.77 2.61
N VAL A 47 -4.26 -5.15 1.36
CA VAL A 47 -5.22 -5.69 0.38
C VAL A 47 -6.04 -6.88 0.92
N PRO A 48 -5.43 -7.88 1.60
CA PRO A 48 -6.18 -9.03 2.13
C PRO A 48 -7.14 -8.70 3.29
N TYR A 49 -7.11 -7.49 3.86
CA TYR A 49 -7.94 -7.11 5.01
C TYR A 49 -9.24 -6.39 4.62
N PHE A 50 -9.45 -6.14 3.33
CA PHE A 50 -10.66 -5.49 2.83
C PHE A 50 -11.47 -6.46 1.97
N ASP A 51 -12.77 -6.48 2.23
CA ASP A 51 -13.75 -7.08 1.33
C ASP A 51 -14.07 -6.07 0.21
N ALA A 52 -13.34 -6.18 -0.90
CA ALA A 52 -13.44 -5.28 -2.04
C ALA A 52 -13.17 -6.01 -3.35
N ASN A 53 -13.85 -5.59 -4.43
CA ASN A 53 -13.47 -5.98 -5.78
C ASN A 53 -12.28 -5.12 -6.24
N TRP A 54 -11.07 -5.59 -5.95
CA TRP A 54 -9.84 -4.87 -6.26
C TRP A 54 -9.63 -4.65 -7.77
N ASP A 55 -10.18 -5.51 -8.62
CA ASP A 55 -10.14 -5.33 -10.08
C ASP A 55 -10.92 -4.06 -10.51
N ASP A 56 -12.12 -3.87 -9.92
CA ASP A 56 -12.95 -2.69 -10.16
C ASP A 56 -12.34 -1.43 -9.52
N MET A 57 -11.86 -1.54 -8.26
CA MET A 57 -11.30 -0.40 -7.52
C MET A 57 -10.04 0.15 -8.15
N THR A 58 -9.27 -0.69 -8.83
CA THR A 58 -8.06 -0.31 -9.55
C THR A 58 -8.36 0.13 -10.99
N LEU A 59 -9.64 0.24 -11.38
CA LEU A 59 -10.10 0.61 -12.72
C LEU A 59 -9.50 -0.25 -13.83
N GLY A 60 -9.37 -1.57 -13.58
CA GLY A 60 -8.78 -2.48 -14.56
C GLY A 60 -7.26 -2.32 -14.70
N VAL A 61 -6.58 -1.65 -13.76
CA VAL A 61 -5.14 -1.80 -13.51
C VAL A 61 -4.87 -3.16 -12.86
N TRP A 62 -5.69 -4.18 -13.15
CA TRP A 62 -5.44 -5.57 -12.85
C TRP A 62 -5.20 -6.35 -14.16
N PRO A 63 -4.04 -7.01 -14.30
CA PRO A 63 -2.93 -7.04 -13.35
C PRO A 63 -1.96 -5.84 -13.52
N GLY A 64 -2.45 -4.70 -14.04
CA GLY A 64 -1.69 -3.48 -14.33
C GLY A 64 -0.89 -2.84 -13.16
N SER A 65 -0.02 -1.89 -13.53
CA SER A 65 1.18 -1.46 -12.81
C SER A 65 2.01 -2.67 -12.39
N ARG A 66 2.68 -3.30 -13.36
CA ARG A 66 3.52 -4.48 -13.09
C ARG A 66 4.58 -4.07 -12.07
N PHE A 67 4.45 -4.57 -10.85
CA PHE A 67 5.56 -4.61 -9.90
C PHE A 67 6.79 -5.14 -10.62
N GLU A 68 7.95 -4.61 -10.24
CA GLU A 68 9.20 -5.15 -10.75
C GLU A 68 9.25 -6.66 -10.47
N ARG A 69 9.54 -7.45 -11.49
CA ARG A 69 9.52 -8.91 -11.39
C ARG A 69 10.91 -9.42 -11.12
N ASN A 70 11.02 -10.35 -10.19
CA ASN A 70 12.21 -11.17 -10.04
C ASN A 70 12.24 -12.28 -11.11
N LEU A 71 13.12 -12.21 -12.12
CA LEU A 71 13.22 -13.28 -13.12
C LEU A 71 13.87 -14.57 -12.59
N ASP A 72 14.42 -14.56 -11.38
CA ASP A 72 14.85 -15.77 -10.67
C ASP A 72 13.67 -16.51 -10.00
N ASP A 73 12.58 -15.80 -9.70
CA ASP A 73 11.33 -16.36 -9.16
C ASP A 73 10.11 -15.58 -9.69
N PRO A 74 9.74 -15.79 -10.97
CA PRO A 74 8.80 -14.93 -11.70
C PRO A 74 7.34 -15.08 -11.28
N ALA A 75 7.01 -16.05 -10.43
CA ALA A 75 5.65 -16.26 -9.93
C ALA A 75 5.39 -15.49 -8.62
N SER A 76 6.43 -14.97 -7.96
CA SER A 76 6.32 -14.28 -6.68
C SER A 76 5.96 -12.80 -6.82
N ASN A 77 5.14 -12.27 -5.89
CA ASN A 77 4.85 -10.84 -5.72
C ASN A 77 4.36 -10.15 -7.00
N GLN A 78 3.55 -10.84 -7.80
CA GLN A 78 3.10 -10.36 -9.12
C GLN A 78 1.88 -9.44 -9.03
N PHE A 79 1.19 -9.43 -7.90
CA PHE A 79 -0.15 -8.92 -7.73
C PHE A 79 -0.28 -8.03 -6.48
N LEU A 80 -1.38 -7.29 -6.39
CA LEU A 80 -1.62 -6.39 -5.26
C LEU A 80 -1.79 -7.15 -3.94
N ASP A 81 -2.36 -8.35 -3.99
CA ASP A 81 -2.71 -9.18 -2.83
C ASP A 81 -1.56 -10.11 -2.38
N ASP A 82 -0.51 -10.26 -3.19
CA ASP A 82 0.65 -11.12 -2.89
C ASP A 82 1.92 -10.34 -2.50
N GLN A 83 1.82 -9.02 -2.28
CA GLN A 83 2.96 -8.21 -1.86
C GLN A 83 3.47 -8.60 -0.45
N PRO A 84 4.80 -8.70 -0.25
CA PRO A 84 5.39 -9.15 0.99
C PRO A 84 5.42 -8.06 2.05
N ASP A 85 5.58 -8.46 3.31
CA ASP A 85 5.86 -7.52 4.39
C ASP A 85 7.21 -6.83 4.21
N ILE A 86 7.26 -5.54 4.56
CA ILE A 86 8.50 -4.78 4.64
C ILE A 86 8.83 -4.39 6.07
N ARG A 87 10.13 -4.31 6.38
CA ARG A 87 10.62 -3.80 7.65
C ARG A 87 11.19 -2.40 7.45
N PHE A 88 10.72 -1.43 8.22
CA PHE A 88 11.31 -0.08 8.21
C PHE A 88 12.75 -0.12 8.71
N GLY A 89 13.66 0.50 7.95
CA GLY A 89 15.11 0.42 8.19
C GLY A 89 15.73 -0.96 7.91
N GLY A 90 14.96 -1.89 7.34
CA GLY A 90 15.45 -3.18 6.89
C GLY A 90 16.09 -3.13 5.50
N PRO A 91 16.53 -4.29 4.98
CA PRO A 91 17.06 -4.40 3.63
C PRO A 91 15.98 -4.10 2.58
N ILE A 92 16.41 -3.64 1.40
CA ILE A 92 15.54 -3.55 0.22
C ILE A 92 15.28 -4.97 -0.27
N ILE A 93 14.01 -5.38 -0.28
CA ILE A 93 13.60 -6.76 -0.63
C ILE A 93 13.21 -6.93 -2.11
N THR A 94 13.14 -5.82 -2.84
CA THR A 94 12.82 -5.79 -4.28
C THR A 94 14.04 -5.41 -5.13
N ASN A 95 15.26 -5.47 -4.59
CA ASN A 95 16.47 -5.20 -5.37
C ASN A 95 16.94 -6.49 -6.05
N PHE A 96 16.22 -6.93 -7.07
CA PHE A 96 16.44 -8.22 -7.71
C PHE A 96 17.72 -8.21 -8.57
N ALA A 97 18.40 -9.36 -8.68
CA ALA A 97 19.57 -9.48 -9.56
C ALA A 97 19.19 -9.45 -11.04
N ARG A 98 17.99 -9.95 -11.38
CA ARG A 98 17.42 -9.94 -12.73
C ARG A 98 15.99 -9.34 -12.69
N PRO A 99 15.85 -8.01 -12.62
CA PRO A 99 14.55 -7.35 -12.60
C PRO A 99 13.90 -7.25 -13.99
N TRP A 100 12.58 -7.16 -14.03
CA TRP A 100 11.83 -6.77 -15.22
C TRP A 100 10.61 -5.91 -14.87
N PRO A 101 10.43 -4.72 -15.46
CA PRO A 101 11.40 -4.03 -16.32
C PRO A 101 12.72 -3.73 -15.57
N PRO A 102 13.85 -3.57 -16.29
CA PRO A 102 15.14 -3.21 -15.69
C PRO A 102 15.22 -1.73 -15.27
#